data_AF-A0A945EGD3-F1
#
_entry.id   AF-A0A945EGD3-F1
#
_cell.length_a   1.000
_cell.length_b   1.000
_cell.length_c   1.000
_cell.angle_alpha   90.00
_cell.angle_beta   90.00
_cell.angle_gamma   90.00
#
_symmetry.space_group_name_H-M   'P 1'
#
loop_
_entity.id
_entity.type
_entity.pdbx_description
1 polymer ?
#
loop_
_entity_poly.entity_id
_entity_poly.type
_entity_poly.pdbx_seq_one_letter_code
_entity_poly.pdbx_strand_id
1 'polypeptide(L)'
;NDTNFRNTAPTGFVPGTVSRQTIYVRVEDRNKVPACFNDHLSFDIEITPLPELQNTIAAIEVCDVPTATDSDPRNRVAQNIDASIRNTDILNGRDPSIFSVRYYKSQTNALVDVDRIAIANLLDYENDPANTFFPLNVNSDEPGIETLFFVIYSSDTGCASEPFTLDIRIYPEPNVPVNINNYTDCDTDNNGLGNDTDGILENIAFSSKITEVLANYTTAEQSNFTVSFHENLVDAQTGNGALDTNAYQNNTNNQTIFVRVLNNQTGCVSDDLSFEIIVNALPSYDPLDLSQVACLNNLPLTLQVDNPLTGYNYSWVENQSGNEISTAQSVDIRAGGTYTLTVTDRVTLCNRTEMFDVIESEAATITSEHVAVIDETAEIFGNNFSITINDTPGILGIGDYEYALLDEQGNFVYGYQDTFVFDQLSGGFYKILVRDKNGCDENGIPASLVVPVVEFPDFFTPNGDGVNDTWNLKGTNSNYYPSSEIYIYNRFGKVIAKVDLSEQGWDGTYNGKRLPSDDYWVSIKLVPFDTTKKTIFKTGNLSLIRK
;
A
#
# COMPACT_ATOMS: atom_id res chain seq x y z
N ASN A 1 -91.70 49.83 -14.36
CA ASN A 1 -90.55 50.72 -14.15
C ASN A 1 -89.37 49.76 -14.12
N ASP A 2 -88.89 49.44 -15.32
CA ASP A 2 -88.24 48.14 -15.59
C ASP A 2 -86.74 48.22 -15.33
N THR A 3 -86.33 49.12 -14.44
CA THR A 3 -84.95 49.60 -14.38
C THR A 3 -84.20 49.18 -13.13
N ASN A 4 -84.72 48.30 -12.27
CA ASN A 4 -83.90 47.56 -11.27
C ASN A 4 -84.77 46.56 -10.46
N PHE A 5 -84.94 45.33 -10.94
CA PHE A 5 -85.31 44.23 -10.05
C PHE A 5 -84.02 43.65 -9.45
N ARG A 6 -83.84 43.83 -8.14
CA ARG A 6 -82.80 43.11 -7.39
C ARG A 6 -83.43 41.84 -6.83
N ASN A 7 -82.84 40.69 -7.15
CA ASN A 7 -83.24 39.43 -6.52
C ASN A 7 -82.66 39.39 -5.10
N THR A 8 -83.51 39.14 -4.10
CA THR A 8 -83.07 38.83 -2.74
C THR A 8 -83.12 37.32 -2.56
N ALA A 9 -82.06 36.74 -1.99
CA ALA A 9 -82.00 35.30 -1.74
C ALA A 9 -83.28 34.81 -1.03
N PRO A 10 -83.90 33.69 -1.47
CA PRO A 10 -85.09 33.14 -0.83
C PRO A 10 -84.86 32.87 0.66
N THR A 11 -85.93 32.97 1.46
CA THR A 11 -85.89 32.63 2.89
C THR A 11 -85.41 31.18 3.07
N GLY A 12 -84.30 30.99 3.78
CA GLY A 12 -83.68 29.67 3.98
C GLY A 12 -82.58 29.31 2.98
N PHE A 13 -82.19 30.22 2.09
CA PHE A 13 -81.01 30.03 1.24
C PHE A 13 -79.76 29.81 2.08
N VAL A 14 -79.03 28.74 1.75
CA VAL A 14 -77.71 28.44 2.31
C VAL A 14 -76.68 28.63 1.20
N PRO A 15 -75.63 29.45 1.40
CA PRO A 15 -74.52 29.55 0.45
C PRO A 15 -73.98 28.16 0.08
N GLY A 16 -73.76 27.92 -1.23
CA GLY A 16 -73.34 26.61 -1.75
C GLY A 16 -74.48 25.66 -2.16
N THR A 17 -75.74 26.09 -2.12
CA THR A 17 -76.90 25.31 -2.59
C THR A 17 -77.55 25.93 -3.83
N VAL A 18 -78.26 25.12 -4.62
CA VAL A 18 -79.05 25.61 -5.75
C VAL A 18 -80.23 26.44 -5.23
N SER A 19 -80.35 27.68 -5.72
CA SER A 19 -81.44 28.59 -5.39
C SER A 19 -82.37 28.73 -6.58
N ARG A 20 -83.64 28.31 -6.43
CA ARG A 20 -84.67 28.43 -7.46
C ARG A 20 -85.76 29.39 -7.01
N GLN A 21 -86.09 30.36 -7.85
CA GLN A 21 -87.16 31.32 -7.62
C GLN A 21 -88.09 31.38 -8.82
N THR A 22 -89.37 31.11 -8.61
CA THR A 22 -90.40 31.28 -9.63
C THR A 22 -90.85 32.74 -9.72
N ILE A 23 -90.75 33.31 -10.91
CA ILE A 23 -91.23 34.64 -11.26
C ILE A 23 -92.56 34.51 -12.01
N TYR A 24 -93.61 35.12 -11.47
CA TYR A 24 -94.92 35.17 -12.10
C TYR A 24 -95.04 36.42 -12.98
N VAL A 25 -95.55 36.26 -14.20
CA VAL A 25 -95.65 37.31 -15.21
C VAL A 25 -97.11 37.62 -15.49
N ARG A 26 -97.47 38.89 -15.34
CA ARG A 26 -98.77 39.43 -15.77
C ARG A 26 -98.57 40.29 -17.01
N VAL A 27 -99.11 39.85 -18.15
CA VAL A 27 -99.11 40.61 -19.41
C VAL A 27 -100.46 41.28 -19.58
N GLU A 28 -100.50 42.60 -19.73
CA GLU A 28 -101.74 43.39 -19.84
C GLU A 28 -101.77 44.18 -21.15
N ASP A 29 -102.89 44.12 -21.87
CA ASP A 29 -103.13 44.95 -23.06
C ASP A 29 -103.43 46.39 -22.64
N ARG A 30 -102.47 47.30 -22.87
CA ARG A 30 -102.56 48.71 -22.47
C ARG A 30 -103.60 49.52 -23.27
N ASN A 31 -104.15 48.96 -24.35
CA ASN A 31 -104.97 49.70 -25.30
C ASN A 31 -106.47 49.33 -25.28
N LYS A 32 -106.94 48.49 -24.35
CA LYS A 32 -108.36 48.09 -24.24
C LYS A 32 -108.95 48.28 -22.84
N VAL A 33 -110.24 48.64 -22.77
CA VAL A 33 -111.00 48.77 -21.52
C VAL A 33 -112.26 47.88 -21.57
N PRO A 34 -112.47 46.96 -20.60
CA PRO A 34 -111.55 46.64 -19.51
C PRO A 34 -110.29 45.93 -20.03
N ALA A 35 -109.15 46.20 -19.40
CA ALA A 35 -107.86 45.64 -19.80
C ALA A 35 -107.85 44.13 -19.55
N CYS A 36 -107.75 43.34 -20.62
CA CYS A 36 -107.52 41.91 -20.49
C CYS A 36 -106.05 41.67 -20.12
N PHE A 37 -105.82 40.77 -19.18
CA PHE A 37 -104.46 40.35 -18.80
C PHE A 37 -104.34 38.82 -18.81
N ASN A 38 -103.11 38.34 -18.99
CA ASN A 38 -102.72 36.95 -18.82
C ASN A 38 -101.73 36.87 -17.66
N ASP A 39 -102.09 36.17 -16.60
CA ASP A 39 -101.30 35.95 -15.39
C ASP A 39 -100.86 34.48 -15.21
N HIS A 40 -101.07 33.64 -16.21
CA HIS A 40 -100.71 32.22 -16.17
C HIS A 40 -99.27 31.94 -16.61
N LEU A 41 -98.49 32.97 -16.97
CA LEU A 41 -97.10 32.81 -17.36
C LEU A 41 -96.21 32.90 -16.12
N SER A 42 -95.36 31.92 -15.91
CA SER A 42 -94.26 32.00 -14.95
C SER A 42 -93.00 31.42 -15.56
N PHE A 43 -91.85 31.80 -15.01
CA PHE A 43 -90.57 31.18 -15.31
C PHE A 43 -89.73 31.10 -14.04
N ASP A 44 -88.81 30.15 -13.98
CA ASP A 44 -87.89 30.03 -12.86
C ASP A 44 -86.56 30.71 -13.17
N ILE A 45 -86.02 31.39 -12.17
CA ILE A 45 -84.62 31.79 -12.11
C ILE A 45 -83.92 30.77 -11.21
N GLU A 46 -82.95 30.05 -11.76
CA GLU A 46 -82.12 29.09 -11.03
C GLU A 46 -80.69 29.63 -10.92
N ILE A 47 -80.17 29.67 -9.70
CA ILE A 47 -78.79 30.06 -9.39
C ILE A 47 -78.10 28.81 -8.84
N THR A 48 -77.20 28.23 -9.64
CA THR A 48 -76.37 27.10 -9.24
C THR A 48 -75.09 27.59 -8.55
N PRO A 49 -74.65 26.93 -7.47
CA PRO A 49 -73.39 27.29 -6.80
C PRO A 49 -72.20 27.01 -7.73
N LEU A 50 -71.15 27.83 -7.62
CA LEU A 50 -69.90 27.57 -8.32
C LEU A 50 -69.18 26.40 -7.65
N PRO A 51 -68.42 25.60 -8.41
CA PRO A 51 -67.49 24.65 -7.81
C PRO A 51 -66.46 25.39 -6.92
N GLU A 52 -66.20 24.90 -5.71
CA GLU A 52 -65.21 25.48 -4.80
C GLU A 52 -63.99 24.58 -4.64
N LEU A 53 -62.83 25.12 -4.34
CA LEU A 53 -61.66 24.32 -3.96
C LEU A 53 -61.75 23.97 -2.47
N GLN A 54 -61.61 22.69 -2.13
CA GLN A 54 -61.85 22.19 -0.76
C GLN A 54 -60.55 21.85 -0.01
N ASN A 55 -59.41 21.97 -0.68
CA ASN A 55 -58.09 21.58 -0.21
C ASN A 55 -57.02 22.48 -0.84
N THR A 56 -55.84 22.54 -0.21
CA THR A 56 -54.68 23.18 -0.82
C THR A 56 -54.02 22.23 -1.80
N ILE A 57 -53.60 22.74 -2.96
CA ILE A 57 -52.92 21.94 -3.98
C ILE A 57 -51.42 22.14 -3.84
N ALA A 58 -50.68 21.04 -3.72
CA ALA A 58 -49.22 21.08 -3.68
C ALA A 58 -48.68 21.52 -5.05
N ALA A 59 -47.59 22.29 -5.02
CA ALA A 59 -46.85 22.64 -6.23
C ALA A 59 -46.44 21.39 -7.01
N ILE A 60 -46.28 21.54 -8.31
CA ILE A 60 -45.58 20.55 -9.14
C ILE A 60 -44.10 20.86 -9.00
N GLU A 61 -43.31 19.89 -8.56
CA GLU A 61 -41.87 20.04 -8.38
C GLU A 61 -41.18 19.14 -9.40
N VAL A 62 -40.34 19.75 -10.24
CA VAL A 62 -39.62 19.09 -11.32
C VAL A 62 -38.17 19.54 -11.35
N CYS A 63 -37.31 18.70 -11.89
CA CYS A 63 -35.93 19.05 -12.16
C CYS A 63 -35.81 19.59 -13.58
N ASP A 64 -35.01 20.63 -13.72
CA ASP A 64 -34.45 21.07 -14.98
C ASP A 64 -33.39 20.06 -15.41
N VAL A 65 -33.68 19.31 -16.49
CA VAL A 65 -32.82 18.24 -17.00
C VAL A 65 -32.48 18.53 -18.46
N PRO A 66 -31.28 18.20 -18.93
CA PRO A 66 -30.91 18.44 -20.32
C PRO A 66 -31.81 17.65 -21.27
N THR A 67 -32.34 18.33 -22.27
CA THR A 67 -33.12 17.79 -23.38
C THR A 67 -32.47 18.12 -24.72
N ALA A 68 -33.06 17.66 -25.83
CA ALA A 68 -32.54 17.97 -27.17
C ALA A 68 -32.67 19.47 -27.54
N THR A 69 -33.54 20.21 -26.85
CA THR A 69 -33.82 21.63 -27.12
C THR A 69 -33.34 22.55 -26.02
N ASP A 70 -33.08 22.03 -24.82
CA ASP A 70 -32.45 22.75 -23.73
C ASP A 70 -31.27 21.95 -23.17
N SER A 71 -30.06 22.47 -23.30
CA SER A 71 -28.85 21.82 -22.83
C SER A 71 -28.34 22.34 -21.48
N ASP A 72 -29.00 23.33 -20.89
CA ASP A 72 -28.54 23.97 -19.64
C ASP A 72 -29.42 23.53 -18.46
N PRO A 73 -29.01 22.52 -17.66
CA PRO A 73 -29.80 21.97 -16.55
C PRO A 73 -29.94 22.91 -15.34
N ARG A 74 -29.49 24.16 -15.48
CA ARG A 74 -29.55 25.18 -14.42
C ARG A 74 -30.30 26.44 -14.85
N ASN A 75 -30.82 26.54 -16.06
CA ASN A 75 -31.50 27.75 -16.53
C ASN A 75 -32.96 27.87 -16.04
N ARG A 76 -33.49 26.82 -15.40
CA ARG A 76 -34.88 26.61 -14.93
C ARG A 76 -35.92 26.54 -16.05
N VAL A 77 -35.57 25.93 -17.17
CA VAL A 77 -36.45 25.68 -18.30
C VAL A 77 -36.63 24.17 -18.47
N ALA A 78 -37.66 23.65 -17.83
CA ALA A 78 -38.01 22.23 -17.86
C ALA A 78 -39.09 21.94 -18.92
N GLN A 79 -38.96 20.78 -19.54
CA GLN A 79 -39.89 20.20 -20.50
C GLN A 79 -40.45 18.88 -19.98
N ASN A 80 -41.39 18.26 -20.69
CA ASN A 80 -42.02 16.98 -20.28
C ASN A 80 -42.71 17.05 -18.90
N ILE A 81 -43.23 18.22 -18.52
CA ILE A 81 -43.94 18.40 -17.25
C ILE A 81 -45.37 17.91 -17.42
N ASP A 82 -45.80 16.93 -16.61
CA ASP A 82 -47.22 16.60 -16.47
C ASP A 82 -47.91 17.61 -15.56
N ALA A 83 -48.34 18.74 -16.12
CA ALA A 83 -49.11 19.78 -15.45
C ALA A 83 -50.49 19.28 -14.96
N SER A 84 -50.93 18.13 -15.44
CA SER A 84 -52.22 17.51 -15.09
C SER A 84 -52.14 16.57 -13.88
N ILE A 85 -50.94 16.31 -13.35
CA ILE A 85 -50.70 15.37 -12.24
C ILE A 85 -51.50 15.71 -10.96
N ARG A 86 -51.88 16.98 -10.79
CA ARG A 86 -52.69 17.46 -9.65
C ARG A 86 -54.21 17.41 -9.90
N ASN A 87 -54.68 16.92 -11.05
CA ASN A 87 -56.11 16.88 -11.36
C ASN A 87 -56.93 16.10 -10.34
N THR A 88 -56.42 14.95 -9.89
CA THR A 88 -57.09 14.12 -8.88
C THR A 88 -57.23 14.89 -7.56
N ASP A 89 -56.19 15.61 -7.16
CA ASP A 89 -56.17 16.41 -5.93
C ASP A 89 -57.12 17.61 -6.05
N ILE A 90 -57.16 18.27 -7.20
CA ILE A 90 -58.05 19.41 -7.50
C ILE A 90 -59.52 18.99 -7.48
N LEU A 91 -59.83 17.83 -8.06
CA LEU A 91 -61.19 17.30 -8.09
C LEU A 91 -61.62 16.75 -6.74
N ASN A 92 -60.69 16.30 -5.89
CA ASN A 92 -60.93 15.85 -4.51
C ASN A 92 -62.14 14.88 -4.40
N GLY A 93 -62.15 13.85 -5.24
CA GLY A 93 -63.21 12.82 -5.28
C GLY A 93 -64.47 13.19 -6.07
N ARG A 94 -64.53 14.37 -6.70
CA ARG A 94 -65.58 14.70 -7.68
C ARG A 94 -65.51 13.78 -8.89
N ASP A 95 -66.67 13.42 -9.43
CA ASP A 95 -66.80 12.58 -10.62
C ASP A 95 -66.14 13.27 -11.83
N PRO A 96 -65.05 12.71 -12.40
CA PRO A 96 -64.35 13.30 -13.55
C PRO A 96 -65.18 13.31 -14.84
N SER A 97 -66.30 12.59 -14.90
CA SER A 97 -67.24 12.66 -16.03
C SER A 97 -68.13 13.91 -16.01
N ILE A 98 -68.28 14.53 -14.83
CA ILE A 98 -69.07 15.75 -14.60
C ILE A 98 -68.17 16.97 -14.42
N PHE A 99 -67.07 16.80 -13.67
CA PHE A 99 -66.14 17.87 -13.35
C PHE A 99 -64.83 17.71 -14.11
N SER A 100 -64.35 18.82 -14.70
CA SER A 100 -63.07 18.87 -15.40
C SER A 100 -62.23 20.04 -14.91
N VAL A 101 -60.91 19.89 -14.96
CA VAL A 101 -59.97 20.97 -14.66
C VAL A 101 -59.52 21.60 -15.97
N ARG A 102 -59.53 22.93 -16.02
CA ARG A 102 -59.05 23.70 -17.18
C ARG A 102 -57.95 24.63 -16.73
N TYR A 103 -56.86 24.68 -17.50
CA TYR A 103 -55.64 25.42 -17.16
C TYR A 103 -55.39 26.57 -18.13
N TYR A 104 -54.79 27.65 -17.63
CA TYR A 104 -54.52 28.90 -18.33
C TYR A 104 -53.20 29.50 -17.82
N LYS A 105 -52.51 30.23 -18.69
CA LYS A 105 -51.27 30.96 -18.34
C LYS A 105 -51.53 32.29 -17.62
N SER A 106 -52.76 32.82 -17.65
CA SER A 106 -53.09 34.10 -17.01
C SER A 106 -54.45 34.08 -16.32
N GLN A 107 -54.56 34.86 -15.24
CA GLN A 107 -55.81 35.01 -14.50
C GLN A 107 -56.93 35.58 -15.38
N THR A 108 -56.62 36.56 -16.24
CA THR A 108 -57.59 37.18 -17.14
C THR A 108 -58.19 36.14 -18.09
N ASN A 109 -57.34 35.28 -18.68
CA ASN A 109 -57.79 34.25 -19.61
C ASN A 109 -58.65 33.18 -18.90
N ALA A 110 -58.31 32.84 -17.65
CA ALA A 110 -59.12 31.95 -16.83
C ALA A 110 -60.50 32.53 -16.50
N LEU A 111 -60.59 33.84 -16.22
CA LEU A 111 -61.86 34.53 -15.90
C LEU A 111 -62.84 34.56 -17.07
N VAL A 112 -62.34 34.66 -18.31
CA VAL A 112 -63.19 34.77 -19.51
C VAL A 112 -63.19 33.48 -20.36
N ASP A 113 -62.56 32.41 -19.88
CA ASP A 113 -62.43 31.10 -20.55
C ASP A 113 -61.91 31.19 -22.00
N VAL A 114 -60.78 31.87 -22.19
CA VAL A 114 -60.07 31.97 -23.49
C VAL A 114 -58.66 31.42 -23.38
N ASP A 115 -58.06 31.01 -24.50
CA ASP A 115 -56.68 30.47 -24.57
C ASP A 115 -56.36 29.36 -23.55
N ARG A 116 -57.30 28.44 -23.36
CA ARG A 116 -57.11 27.25 -22.53
C ARG A 116 -55.95 26.41 -23.04
N ILE A 117 -55.10 25.95 -22.12
CA ILE A 117 -54.04 24.97 -22.43
C ILE A 117 -54.69 23.63 -22.78
N ALA A 118 -54.39 23.11 -23.97
CA ALA A 118 -54.91 21.83 -24.45
C ALA A 118 -54.37 20.67 -23.61
N ILE A 119 -55.16 19.61 -23.42
CA ILE A 119 -54.78 18.45 -22.59
C ILE A 119 -53.49 17.79 -23.08
N ALA A 120 -53.29 17.66 -24.39
CA ALA A 120 -52.05 17.12 -24.95
C ALA A 120 -50.81 17.90 -24.50
N ASN A 121 -50.93 19.23 -24.42
CA ASN A 121 -49.85 20.12 -23.98
C ASN A 121 -49.69 20.14 -22.45
N LEU A 122 -50.63 19.58 -21.68
CA LEU A 122 -50.51 19.46 -20.22
C LEU A 122 -49.73 18.22 -19.81
N LEU A 123 -49.62 17.19 -20.67
CA LEU A 123 -48.84 15.97 -20.40
C LEU A 123 -47.36 16.14 -20.77
N ASP A 124 -47.05 17.16 -21.57
CA ASP A 124 -45.72 17.51 -22.06
C ASP A 124 -45.59 19.05 -22.03
N TYR A 125 -45.83 19.62 -20.84
CA TYR A 125 -45.78 21.06 -20.65
C TYR A 125 -44.34 21.52 -20.55
N GLU A 126 -44.05 22.66 -21.17
CA GLU A 126 -42.80 23.41 -21.07
C GLU A 126 -43.10 24.73 -20.37
N ASN A 127 -42.32 25.05 -19.33
CA ASN A 127 -42.54 26.31 -18.62
C ASN A 127 -42.20 27.50 -19.50
N ASP A 128 -42.98 28.58 -19.36
CA ASP A 128 -42.79 29.80 -20.15
C ASP A 128 -41.79 30.72 -19.47
N PRO A 129 -40.60 30.98 -20.04
CA PRO A 129 -39.61 31.85 -19.41
C PRO A 129 -40.13 33.27 -19.21
N ALA A 130 -41.10 33.75 -19.99
CA ALA A 130 -41.69 35.07 -19.80
C ALA A 130 -42.62 35.15 -18.57
N ASN A 131 -43.14 34.01 -18.12
CA ASN A 131 -44.03 33.90 -16.95
C ASN A 131 -43.37 33.18 -15.75
N THR A 132 -42.12 32.76 -15.89
CA THR A 132 -41.35 32.12 -14.83
C THR A 132 -40.61 33.18 -14.02
N PHE A 133 -40.79 33.17 -12.71
CA PHE A 133 -39.97 33.95 -11.79
C PHE A 133 -38.67 33.20 -11.51
N PHE A 134 -37.53 33.80 -11.90
CA PHE A 134 -36.21 33.23 -11.68
C PHE A 134 -35.55 33.78 -10.41
N PRO A 135 -34.78 32.96 -9.67
CA PRO A 135 -34.03 33.43 -8.51
C PRO A 135 -32.95 34.45 -8.92
N LEU A 136 -32.66 35.42 -8.04
CA LEU A 136 -31.62 36.44 -8.28
C LEU A 136 -30.22 35.84 -8.44
N ASN A 137 -29.95 34.75 -7.71
CA ASN A 137 -28.71 34.00 -7.83
C ASN A 137 -28.95 32.75 -8.69
N VAL A 138 -28.58 32.82 -9.96
CA VAL A 138 -28.71 31.71 -10.92
C VAL A 138 -27.88 30.47 -10.54
N ASN A 139 -26.82 30.66 -9.74
CA ASN A 139 -25.98 29.57 -9.26
C ASN A 139 -26.49 28.90 -7.98
N SER A 140 -27.57 29.43 -7.38
CA SER A 140 -28.23 28.77 -6.24
C SER A 140 -29.09 27.60 -6.71
N ASP A 141 -29.55 26.79 -5.76
CA ASP A 141 -30.48 25.69 -6.01
C ASP A 141 -31.95 26.08 -5.76
N GLU A 142 -32.23 27.37 -5.60
CA GLU A 142 -33.60 27.92 -5.47
C GLU A 142 -34.42 27.68 -6.75
N PRO A 143 -35.70 27.32 -6.69
CA PRO A 143 -36.45 27.01 -7.89
C PRO A 143 -36.81 28.25 -8.71
N GLY A 144 -36.95 28.06 -10.03
CA GLY A 144 -37.78 28.93 -10.85
C GLY A 144 -39.25 28.62 -10.60
N ILE A 145 -40.12 29.64 -10.53
CA ILE A 145 -41.54 29.44 -10.20
C ILE A 145 -42.42 30.02 -11.31
N GLU A 146 -43.17 29.17 -12.00
CA GLU A 146 -44.26 29.58 -12.89
C GLU A 146 -45.61 29.31 -12.21
N THR A 147 -46.51 30.29 -12.20
CA THR A 147 -47.86 30.13 -11.66
C THR A 147 -48.87 29.97 -12.79
N LEU A 148 -49.44 28.76 -12.90
CA LEU A 148 -50.60 28.49 -13.75
C LEU A 148 -51.90 28.83 -13.03
N PHE A 149 -52.94 29.15 -13.80
CA PHE A 149 -54.29 29.35 -13.30
C PHE A 149 -55.17 28.19 -13.72
N PHE A 150 -56.02 27.70 -12.82
CA PHE A 150 -56.99 26.68 -13.16
C PHE A 150 -58.39 26.99 -12.64
N VAL A 151 -59.40 26.48 -13.36
CA VAL A 151 -60.80 26.50 -12.91
C VAL A 151 -61.35 25.08 -12.90
N ILE A 152 -62.31 24.85 -12.01
CA ILE A 152 -63.07 23.61 -11.93
C ILE A 152 -64.37 23.85 -12.69
N TYR A 153 -64.56 23.16 -13.79
CA TYR A 153 -65.73 23.29 -14.67
C TYR A 153 -66.68 22.11 -14.49
N SER A 154 -67.97 22.41 -14.30
CA SER A 154 -69.05 21.42 -14.27
C SER A 154 -69.77 21.36 -15.61
N SER A 155 -69.82 20.18 -16.23
CA SER A 155 -70.61 19.96 -17.46
C SER A 155 -72.11 20.00 -17.22
N ASP A 156 -72.56 19.69 -16.00
CA ASP A 156 -73.98 19.64 -15.65
C ASP A 156 -74.59 21.03 -15.49
N THR A 157 -73.85 21.95 -14.84
CA THR A 157 -74.33 23.33 -14.60
C THR A 157 -73.80 24.33 -15.63
N GLY A 158 -72.74 23.97 -16.37
CA GLY A 158 -72.02 24.89 -17.25
C GLY A 158 -71.23 25.97 -16.50
N CYS A 159 -71.14 25.90 -15.17
CA CYS A 159 -70.43 26.87 -14.34
C CYS A 159 -68.97 26.47 -14.14
N ALA A 160 -68.08 27.47 -14.11
CA ALA A 160 -66.70 27.34 -13.67
C ALA A 160 -66.51 28.01 -12.31
N SER A 161 -65.58 27.49 -11.51
CA SER A 161 -65.13 28.17 -10.29
C SER A 161 -64.45 29.52 -10.61
N GLU A 162 -64.24 30.34 -9.59
CA GLU A 162 -63.21 31.39 -9.68
C GLU A 162 -61.83 30.75 -9.95
N PRO A 163 -60.91 31.46 -10.63
CA PRO A 163 -59.57 30.94 -10.89
C PRO A 163 -58.76 30.73 -9.61
N PHE A 164 -58.20 29.55 -9.48
CA PHE A 164 -57.19 29.19 -8.49
C PHE A 164 -55.82 29.14 -9.15
N THR A 165 -54.76 29.03 -8.33
CA THR A 165 -53.37 29.00 -8.79
C THR A 165 -52.73 27.63 -8.53
N LEU A 166 -51.86 27.21 -9.44
CA LEU A 166 -50.98 26.06 -9.29
C LEU A 166 -49.56 26.49 -9.65
N ASP A 167 -48.64 26.37 -8.69
CA ASP A 167 -47.24 26.65 -8.92
C ASP A 167 -46.53 25.43 -9.51
N ILE A 168 -45.71 25.68 -10.52
CA ILE A 168 -44.69 24.77 -11.03
C ILE A 168 -43.34 25.31 -10.53
N ARG A 169 -42.63 24.50 -9.76
CA ARG A 169 -41.29 24.78 -9.23
C ARG A 169 -40.28 23.94 -9.99
N ILE A 170 -39.42 24.62 -10.71
CA ILE A 170 -38.34 24.02 -11.49
C ILE A 170 -37.05 24.17 -10.68
N TYR A 171 -36.48 23.08 -10.20
CA TYR A 171 -35.20 23.06 -9.49
C TYR A 171 -34.07 22.72 -10.45
N PRO A 172 -32.86 23.26 -10.29
CA PRO A 172 -31.75 22.85 -11.13
C PRO A 172 -31.19 21.52 -10.67
N GLU A 173 -30.31 20.96 -11.49
CA GLU A 173 -29.34 20.00 -11.01
C GLU A 173 -28.35 20.62 -9.99
N PRO A 174 -27.70 19.82 -9.13
CA PRO A 174 -26.63 20.28 -8.26
C PRO A 174 -25.48 21.00 -8.99
N ASN A 175 -24.89 22.00 -8.34
CA ASN A 175 -23.83 22.86 -8.88
C ASN A 175 -22.46 22.22 -8.68
N VAL A 176 -22.17 21.17 -9.44
CA VAL A 176 -20.86 20.51 -9.36
C VAL A 176 -19.82 21.22 -10.25
N PRO A 177 -18.52 21.11 -9.95
CA PRO A 177 -17.47 21.57 -10.85
C PRO A 177 -17.55 20.87 -12.22
N VAL A 178 -17.08 21.56 -13.27
CA VAL A 178 -17.02 20.99 -14.64
C VAL A 178 -16.08 19.79 -14.71
N ASN A 179 -15.01 19.80 -13.92
CA ASN A 179 -14.04 18.72 -13.83
C ASN A 179 -13.44 18.69 -12.42
N ILE A 180 -12.99 17.51 -12.01
CA ILE A 180 -12.22 17.27 -10.80
C ILE A 180 -10.90 16.58 -11.16
N ASN A 181 -9.96 16.58 -10.23
CA ASN A 181 -8.68 15.90 -10.41
C ASN A 181 -8.89 14.39 -10.43
N ASN A 182 -8.03 13.68 -11.16
CA ASN A 182 -7.95 12.22 -11.11
C ASN A 182 -7.58 11.73 -9.69
N TYR A 183 -7.95 10.49 -9.39
CA TYR A 183 -7.47 9.82 -8.18
C TYR A 183 -6.11 9.21 -8.52
N THR A 184 -5.05 9.69 -7.88
CA THR A 184 -3.69 9.28 -8.21
C THR A 184 -3.01 8.73 -6.97
N ASP A 185 -2.50 7.51 -7.06
CA ASP A 185 -1.72 6.89 -5.98
C ASP A 185 -0.61 5.99 -6.56
N CYS A 186 0.24 5.46 -5.69
CA CYS A 186 1.31 4.54 -6.03
C CYS A 186 0.84 3.09 -5.96
N ASP A 187 1.35 2.26 -6.85
CA ASP A 187 1.10 0.81 -6.91
C ASP A 187 1.77 0.12 -5.72
N THR A 188 1.19 0.22 -4.53
CA THR A 188 1.72 -0.37 -3.30
C THR A 188 0.94 -1.62 -2.93
N ASP A 189 1.60 -2.61 -2.33
CA ASP A 189 0.99 -3.85 -1.86
C ASP A 189 0.15 -3.66 -0.58
N ASN A 190 -0.91 -2.84 -0.64
CA ASN A 190 -1.65 -2.33 0.52
C ASN A 190 -2.42 -3.40 1.37
N ASN A 191 -2.15 -4.68 1.17
CA ASN A 191 -2.70 -5.81 1.93
C ASN A 191 -1.75 -7.03 2.04
N GLY A 192 -0.50 -6.95 1.55
CA GLY A 192 0.45 -8.08 1.52
C GLY A 192 0.02 -9.27 0.65
N LEU A 193 -0.97 -9.07 -0.23
CA LEU A 193 -1.52 -10.05 -1.17
C LEU A 193 -1.49 -9.55 -2.64
N GLY A 194 -1.18 -8.26 -2.86
CA GLY A 194 -1.10 -7.61 -4.16
C GLY A 194 0.29 -7.68 -4.82
N ASN A 195 0.38 -7.20 -6.05
CA ASN A 195 1.62 -7.06 -6.83
C ASN A 195 1.84 -5.57 -7.09
N ASP A 196 2.98 -5.02 -6.68
CA ASP A 196 3.36 -3.61 -6.85
C ASP A 196 3.69 -3.19 -8.31
N THR A 197 3.21 -3.98 -9.28
CA THR A 197 3.43 -3.80 -10.71
C THR A 197 2.19 -4.08 -11.59
N ASP A 198 1.04 -4.41 -11.01
CA ASP A 198 -0.15 -4.77 -11.78
C ASP A 198 -1.10 -3.58 -12.08
N GLY A 199 -0.84 -2.42 -11.48
CA GLY A 199 -1.64 -1.21 -11.64
C GLY A 199 -3.00 -1.28 -10.94
N ILE A 200 -3.10 -2.09 -9.88
CA ILE A 200 -4.31 -2.27 -9.07
C ILE A 200 -4.06 -1.71 -7.66
N LEU A 201 -5.03 -0.95 -7.17
CA LEU A 201 -5.12 -0.46 -5.79
C LEU A 201 -6.35 -1.09 -5.16
N GLU A 202 -6.20 -1.73 -4.00
CA GLU A 202 -7.30 -2.47 -3.35
C GLU A 202 -8.02 -1.69 -2.24
N ASN A 203 -7.57 -0.47 -1.93
CA ASN A 203 -8.06 0.33 -0.80
C ASN A 203 -8.36 1.78 -1.17
N ILE A 204 -8.94 2.00 -2.35
CA ILE A 204 -9.29 3.34 -2.82
C ILE A 204 -10.41 3.92 -1.95
N ALA A 205 -10.13 5.08 -1.35
CA ALA A 205 -11.07 5.84 -0.55
C ALA A 205 -11.55 7.09 -1.30
N PHE A 206 -12.67 6.96 -2.01
CA PHE A 206 -13.34 8.06 -2.72
C PHE A 206 -13.92 9.14 -1.80
N SER A 207 -14.02 8.90 -0.48
CA SER A 207 -14.40 9.94 0.49
C SER A 207 -13.51 11.19 0.39
N SER A 208 -12.24 11.03 0.02
CA SER A 208 -11.31 12.13 -0.24
C SER A 208 -11.73 13.03 -1.41
N LYS A 209 -12.54 12.54 -2.36
CA LYS A 209 -13.05 13.29 -3.51
C LYS A 209 -14.31 14.10 -3.22
N ILE A 210 -15.06 13.77 -2.16
CA ILE A 210 -16.36 14.43 -1.88
C ILE A 210 -16.21 15.94 -1.68
N THR A 211 -15.15 16.39 -1.01
CA THR A 211 -14.90 17.83 -0.81
C THR A 211 -14.66 18.56 -2.13
N GLU A 212 -14.01 17.90 -3.10
CA GLU A 212 -13.77 18.44 -4.43
C GLU A 212 -15.07 18.47 -5.25
N VAL A 213 -15.84 17.37 -5.23
CA VAL A 213 -17.15 17.27 -5.90
C VAL A 213 -18.13 18.35 -5.43
N LEU A 214 -18.11 18.69 -4.13
CA LEU A 214 -19.00 19.69 -3.53
C LEU A 214 -18.31 21.05 -3.29
N ALA A 215 -17.25 21.37 -4.02
CA ALA A 215 -16.45 22.59 -3.81
C ALA A 215 -17.23 23.90 -3.99
N ASN A 216 -18.32 23.89 -4.77
CA ASN A 216 -19.19 25.05 -4.97
C ASN A 216 -20.21 25.28 -3.83
N TYR A 217 -20.27 24.36 -2.86
CA TYR A 217 -21.19 24.40 -1.72
C TYR A 217 -20.44 24.70 -0.42
N THR A 218 -21.09 25.45 0.47
CA THR A 218 -20.56 25.64 1.83
C THR A 218 -20.64 24.35 2.63
N THR A 219 -19.78 24.19 3.64
CA THR A 219 -19.78 22.99 4.50
C THR A 219 -21.14 22.69 5.15
N ALA A 220 -21.95 23.73 5.42
CA ALA A 220 -23.30 23.56 5.95
C ALA A 220 -24.25 22.94 4.91
N GLU A 221 -24.16 23.37 3.65
CA GLU A 221 -25.00 22.91 2.55
C GLU A 221 -24.63 21.50 2.09
N GLN A 222 -23.37 21.06 2.25
CA GLN A 222 -22.91 19.73 1.82
C GLN A 222 -23.75 18.58 2.41
N SER A 223 -24.30 18.75 3.61
CA SER A 223 -25.20 17.79 4.24
C SER A 223 -26.54 17.56 3.51
N ASN A 224 -26.92 18.47 2.61
CA ASN A 224 -28.10 18.34 1.77
C ASN A 224 -27.86 17.43 0.57
N PHE A 225 -26.62 17.00 0.32
CA PHE A 225 -26.26 16.21 -0.86
C PHE A 225 -25.80 14.81 -0.49
N THR A 226 -26.14 13.85 -1.35
CA THR A 226 -25.59 12.50 -1.30
C THR A 226 -24.74 12.29 -2.54
N VAL A 227 -23.44 12.08 -2.33
CA VAL A 227 -22.47 11.75 -3.39
C VAL A 227 -22.28 10.24 -3.43
N SER A 228 -22.36 9.66 -4.61
CA SER A 228 -22.09 8.23 -4.86
C SER A 228 -21.22 8.05 -6.10
N PHE A 229 -20.47 6.97 -6.14
CA PHE A 229 -19.50 6.65 -7.18
C PHE A 229 -19.91 5.37 -7.90
N HIS A 230 -19.66 5.28 -9.20
CA HIS A 230 -20.19 4.23 -10.07
C HIS A 230 -19.17 3.83 -11.15
N GLU A 231 -19.15 2.55 -11.55
CA GLU A 231 -18.22 2.08 -12.61
C GLU A 231 -18.67 2.47 -14.02
N ASN A 232 -19.93 2.83 -14.20
CA ASN A 232 -20.49 3.20 -15.51
C ASN A 232 -21.55 4.29 -15.41
N LEU A 233 -21.78 4.96 -16.53
CA LEU A 233 -22.71 6.08 -16.64
C LEU A 233 -24.18 5.70 -16.37
N VAL A 234 -24.61 4.50 -16.76
CA VAL A 234 -26.02 4.06 -16.58
C VAL A 234 -26.36 3.89 -15.10
N ASP A 235 -25.43 3.33 -14.34
CA ASP A 235 -25.54 3.18 -12.89
C ASP A 235 -25.51 4.54 -12.20
N ALA A 236 -24.64 5.47 -12.65
CA ALA A 236 -24.65 6.85 -12.17
C ALA A 236 -25.97 7.58 -12.45
N GLN A 237 -26.60 7.36 -13.61
CA GLN A 237 -27.90 7.96 -13.99
C GLN A 237 -29.07 7.41 -13.18
N THR A 238 -29.06 6.10 -12.93
CA THR A 238 -30.16 5.41 -12.23
C THR A 238 -29.98 5.35 -10.72
N GLY A 239 -28.77 5.60 -10.22
CA GLY A 239 -28.38 5.43 -8.83
C GLY A 239 -28.19 3.99 -8.38
N ASN A 240 -28.11 3.04 -9.32
CA ASN A 240 -27.83 1.63 -9.04
C ASN A 240 -26.32 1.40 -8.90
N GLY A 241 -25.90 0.27 -8.32
CA GLY A 241 -24.50 -0.15 -8.38
C GLY A 241 -23.49 0.76 -7.66
N ALA A 242 -23.94 1.57 -6.70
CA ALA A 242 -23.06 2.46 -5.95
C ALA A 242 -21.89 1.72 -5.30
N LEU A 243 -20.68 2.22 -5.54
CA LEU A 243 -19.42 1.68 -5.00
C LEU A 243 -19.25 1.99 -3.51
N ASP A 244 -18.45 1.17 -2.83
CA ASP A 244 -18.03 1.49 -1.46
C ASP A 244 -17.09 2.71 -1.48
N THR A 245 -17.53 3.79 -0.83
CA THR A 245 -16.83 5.07 -0.78
C THR A 245 -15.46 5.00 -0.10
N ASN A 246 -15.19 4.00 0.75
CA ASN A 246 -13.95 3.91 1.53
C ASN A 246 -13.12 2.67 1.24
N ALA A 247 -13.64 1.72 0.45
CA ALA A 247 -12.95 0.46 0.17
C ALA A 247 -13.33 -0.03 -1.23
N TYR A 248 -12.71 0.55 -2.25
CA TYR A 248 -12.85 0.11 -3.63
C TYR A 248 -11.53 -0.41 -4.19
N GLN A 249 -11.64 -1.40 -5.09
CA GLN A 249 -10.53 -1.92 -5.86
C GLN A 249 -10.78 -1.67 -7.35
N ASN A 250 -9.83 -1.04 -8.05
CA ASN A 250 -9.94 -0.89 -9.50
C ASN A 250 -9.67 -2.21 -10.22
N ASN A 251 -10.25 -2.36 -11.41
CA ASN A 251 -10.08 -3.53 -12.27
C ASN A 251 -8.87 -3.40 -13.20
N THR A 252 -8.52 -2.16 -13.57
CA THR A 252 -7.41 -1.82 -14.45
C THR A 252 -6.88 -0.45 -14.10
N ASN A 253 -5.61 -0.17 -14.42
CA ASN A 253 -5.09 1.19 -14.39
C ASN A 253 -5.85 2.09 -15.38
N ASN A 254 -5.98 3.39 -15.07
CA ASN A 254 -6.78 4.39 -15.79
C ASN A 254 -8.27 4.05 -15.90
N GLN A 255 -8.83 3.35 -14.91
CA GLN A 255 -10.27 3.10 -14.86
C GLN A 255 -11.03 4.40 -14.58
N THR A 256 -12.04 4.70 -15.39
CA THR A 256 -12.94 5.84 -15.19
C THR A 256 -14.01 5.51 -14.14
N ILE A 257 -14.26 6.44 -13.22
CA ILE A 257 -15.32 6.39 -12.21
C ILE A 257 -16.26 7.57 -12.45
N PHE A 258 -17.56 7.28 -12.43
CA PHE A 258 -18.64 8.26 -12.61
C PHE A 258 -19.18 8.69 -11.24
N VAL A 259 -19.53 9.96 -11.11
CA VAL A 259 -19.99 10.57 -9.87
C VAL A 259 -21.45 10.96 -10.03
N ARG A 260 -22.28 10.56 -9.07
CA ARG A 260 -23.67 10.98 -8.95
C ARG A 260 -23.84 11.83 -7.70
N VAL A 261 -24.37 13.04 -7.87
CA VAL A 261 -24.70 13.95 -6.76
C VAL A 261 -26.22 14.13 -6.70
N LEU A 262 -26.85 13.65 -5.63
CA LEU A 262 -28.28 13.81 -5.36
C LEU A 262 -28.49 14.96 -4.38
N ASN A 263 -29.35 15.93 -4.72
CA ASN A 263 -29.87 16.88 -3.75
C ASN A 263 -31.03 16.23 -2.98
N ASN A 264 -30.84 15.96 -1.69
CA ASN A 264 -31.82 15.27 -0.83
C ASN A 264 -33.08 16.11 -0.55
N GLN A 265 -33.06 17.41 -0.83
CA GLN A 265 -34.21 18.29 -0.65
C GLN A 265 -35.11 18.33 -1.89
N THR A 266 -34.52 18.35 -3.08
CA THR A 266 -35.25 18.52 -4.36
C THR A 266 -35.43 17.21 -5.12
N GLY A 267 -34.60 16.20 -4.86
CA GLY A 267 -34.54 14.97 -5.63
C GLY A 267 -33.78 15.10 -6.97
N CYS A 268 -33.30 16.29 -7.32
CA CYS A 268 -32.55 16.52 -8.56
C CYS A 268 -31.12 16.01 -8.44
N VAL A 269 -30.57 15.60 -9.58
CA VAL A 269 -29.32 14.86 -9.65
C VAL A 269 -28.45 15.41 -10.74
N SER A 270 -27.15 15.46 -10.48
CA SER A 270 -26.11 15.64 -11.50
C SER A 270 -25.28 14.36 -11.61
N ASP A 271 -25.05 13.90 -12.84
CA ASP A 271 -24.32 12.65 -13.16
C ASP A 271 -23.28 12.80 -14.29
N ASP A 272 -22.98 14.04 -14.69
CA ASP A 272 -22.02 14.36 -15.77
C ASP A 272 -20.54 14.30 -15.33
N LEU A 273 -20.28 14.22 -14.02
CA LEU A 273 -18.92 14.29 -13.48
C LEU A 273 -18.25 12.90 -13.47
N SER A 274 -16.99 12.85 -13.88
CA SER A 274 -16.17 11.64 -13.83
C SER A 274 -14.69 11.96 -13.62
N PHE A 275 -13.90 10.96 -13.22
CA PHE A 275 -12.45 11.04 -13.08
C PHE A 275 -11.81 9.67 -13.33
N GLU A 276 -10.50 9.63 -13.57
CA GLU A 276 -9.74 8.39 -13.73
C GLU A 276 -8.97 8.03 -12.46
N ILE A 277 -8.79 6.73 -12.24
CA ILE A 277 -7.88 6.17 -11.24
C ILE A 277 -6.53 5.93 -11.93
N ILE A 278 -5.52 6.71 -11.55
CA ILE A 278 -4.15 6.61 -12.06
C ILE A 278 -3.28 5.95 -11.00
N VAL A 279 -2.83 4.73 -11.30
CA VAL A 279 -1.92 3.96 -10.47
C VAL A 279 -0.51 4.10 -11.03
N ASN A 280 0.40 4.69 -10.26
CA ASN A 280 1.77 4.93 -10.67
C ASN A 280 2.69 3.81 -10.16
N ALA A 281 3.48 3.22 -11.05
CA ALA A 281 4.45 2.20 -10.68
C ALA A 281 5.50 2.73 -9.69
N LEU A 282 5.96 1.85 -8.80
CA LEU A 282 7.10 2.13 -7.94
C LEU A 282 8.42 2.18 -8.75
N PRO A 283 9.44 2.91 -8.27
CA PRO A 283 10.76 2.95 -8.91
C PRO A 283 11.35 1.55 -9.09
N SER A 284 11.60 1.07 -10.32
CA SER A 284 12.23 -0.24 -10.58
C SER A 284 13.76 -0.13 -10.69
N TYR A 285 14.50 -0.92 -9.90
CA TYR A 285 15.97 -1.00 -9.87
C TYR A 285 16.38 -2.42 -9.44
N ASP A 286 17.59 -2.84 -9.80
CA ASP A 286 18.11 -4.16 -9.40
C ASP A 286 18.31 -4.18 -7.88
N PRO A 287 17.73 -5.16 -7.14
CA PRO A 287 17.78 -5.17 -5.69
C PRO A 287 19.23 -5.24 -5.21
N LEU A 288 19.55 -4.46 -4.18
CA LEU A 288 20.85 -4.58 -3.51
C LEU A 288 20.98 -6.00 -2.95
N ASP A 289 22.17 -6.59 -3.06
CA ASP A 289 22.43 -7.86 -2.36
C ASP A 289 22.21 -7.63 -0.86
N LEU A 290 21.26 -8.36 -0.27
CA LEU A 290 20.83 -8.15 1.11
C LEU A 290 21.90 -8.58 2.13
N SER A 291 22.93 -9.31 1.68
CA SER A 291 24.06 -9.76 2.50
C SER A 291 25.31 -8.93 2.21
N GLN A 292 25.38 -7.73 2.78
CA GLN A 292 26.56 -6.88 2.66
C GLN A 292 27.56 -7.16 3.78
N VAL A 293 28.85 -7.25 3.42
CA VAL A 293 29.94 -7.45 4.39
C VAL A 293 30.85 -6.23 4.39
N ALA A 294 30.96 -5.56 5.53
CA ALA A 294 31.93 -4.51 5.77
C ALA A 294 33.22 -5.10 6.35
N CYS A 295 34.23 -5.28 5.49
CA CYS A 295 35.56 -5.69 5.93
C CYS A 295 36.25 -4.55 6.69
N LEU A 296 36.42 -4.69 8.00
CA LEU A 296 36.96 -3.62 8.87
C LEU A 296 38.40 -3.20 8.50
N ASN A 297 39.15 -4.12 7.92
CA ASN A 297 40.48 -3.92 7.36
C ASN A 297 40.49 -3.23 5.99
N ASN A 298 39.34 -3.02 5.34
CA ASN A 298 39.21 -2.41 4.02
C ASN A 298 37.96 -1.50 3.91
N LEU A 299 37.86 -0.53 4.81
CA LEU A 299 36.78 0.48 4.82
C LEU A 299 37.15 1.74 4.01
N PRO A 300 36.16 2.45 3.43
CA PRO A 300 34.72 2.20 3.51
C PRO A 300 34.22 1.12 2.53
N LEU A 301 33.11 0.46 2.87
CA LEU A 301 32.32 -0.33 1.92
C LEU A 301 31.44 0.62 1.12
N THR A 302 31.75 0.82 -0.17
CA THR A 302 30.92 1.65 -1.05
C THR A 302 29.80 0.81 -1.66
N LEU A 303 28.56 1.14 -1.32
CA LEU A 303 27.36 0.59 -1.95
C LEU A 303 26.85 1.56 -3.01
N GLN A 304 26.33 1.03 -4.12
CA GLN A 304 25.73 1.81 -5.19
C GLN A 304 24.49 1.11 -5.70
N VAL A 305 23.49 1.88 -6.11
CA VAL A 305 22.34 1.32 -6.84
C VAL A 305 22.80 0.96 -8.25
N ASP A 306 22.64 -0.30 -8.64
CA ASP A 306 22.96 -0.75 -9.99
C ASP A 306 22.00 -0.12 -11.02
N ASN A 307 22.54 0.31 -12.16
CA ASN A 307 21.82 1.02 -13.22
C ASN A 307 21.01 2.25 -12.73
N PRO A 308 21.66 3.25 -12.13
CA PRO A 308 20.93 4.34 -11.51
C PRO A 308 20.20 5.19 -12.56
N LEU A 309 18.87 5.20 -12.49
CA LEU A 309 18.02 5.89 -13.45
C LEU A 309 18.03 7.41 -13.19
N THR A 310 18.03 8.18 -14.27
CA THR A 310 17.79 9.64 -14.19
C THR A 310 16.32 9.89 -13.87
N GLY A 311 16.03 10.77 -12.91
CA GLY A 311 14.66 11.10 -12.52
C GLY A 311 14.25 10.64 -11.12
N TYR A 312 15.15 9.98 -10.38
CA TYR A 312 14.90 9.55 -9.00
C TYR A 312 15.73 10.35 -7.98
N ASN A 313 15.22 10.40 -6.75
CA ASN A 313 15.93 10.84 -5.55
C ASN A 313 16.27 9.61 -4.70
N TYR A 314 17.41 9.65 -4.02
CA TYR A 314 17.90 8.58 -3.16
C TYR A 314 18.01 9.11 -1.74
N SER A 315 17.72 8.27 -0.75
CA SER A 315 17.95 8.55 0.66
C SER A 315 18.44 7.29 1.33
N TRP A 316 19.62 7.37 1.93
CA TRP A 316 20.24 6.29 2.69
C TRP A 316 20.17 6.65 4.17
N VAL A 317 19.58 5.79 4.98
CA VAL A 317 19.39 6.01 6.42
C VAL A 317 20.05 4.88 7.21
N GLU A 318 20.80 5.24 8.24
CA GLU A 318 21.28 4.30 9.26
C GLU A 318 20.18 4.13 10.31
N ASN A 319 19.61 2.93 10.43
CA ASN A 319 18.39 2.71 11.24
C ASN A 319 18.61 2.85 12.75
N GLN A 320 19.83 2.63 13.23
CA GLN A 320 20.13 2.77 14.66
C GLN A 320 20.05 4.23 15.13
N SER A 321 20.58 5.15 14.33
CA SER A 321 20.60 6.58 14.63
C SER A 321 19.42 7.34 14.02
N GLY A 322 18.77 6.76 13.00
CA GLY A 322 17.76 7.42 12.17
C GLY A 322 18.33 8.53 11.28
N ASN A 323 19.66 8.59 11.12
CA ASN A 323 20.33 9.66 10.40
C ASN A 323 20.40 9.33 8.91
N GLU A 324 20.07 10.31 8.06
CA GLU A 324 20.36 10.25 6.64
C GLU A 324 21.87 10.42 6.42
N ILE A 325 22.49 9.42 5.83
CA ILE A 325 23.95 9.35 5.62
C ILE A 325 24.35 9.74 4.19
N SER A 326 23.43 9.65 3.22
CA SER A 326 23.66 10.06 1.84
C SER A 326 22.34 10.28 1.10
N THR A 327 22.37 11.14 0.09
CA THR A 327 21.30 11.31 -0.92
C THR A 327 21.81 11.07 -2.35
N ALA A 328 23.06 10.62 -2.48
CA ALA A 328 23.65 10.26 -3.75
C ALA A 328 23.23 8.83 -4.17
N GLN A 329 23.55 8.46 -5.41
CA GLN A 329 23.34 7.12 -5.95
C GLN A 329 24.21 6.05 -5.26
N SER A 330 25.24 6.49 -4.52
CA SER A 330 26.13 5.64 -3.74
C SER A 330 26.28 6.15 -2.31
N VAL A 331 26.71 5.26 -1.43
CA VAL A 331 26.97 5.54 -0.02
C VAL A 331 28.22 4.79 0.45
N ASP A 332 29.02 5.45 1.30
CA ASP A 332 30.18 4.85 1.95
C ASP A 332 29.79 4.40 3.37
N ILE A 333 29.74 3.09 3.58
CA ILE A 333 29.45 2.48 4.88
C ILE A 333 30.75 2.24 5.65
N ARG A 334 30.77 2.59 6.93
CA ARG A 334 31.97 2.54 7.80
C ARG A 334 31.80 1.71 9.07
N ALA A 335 30.60 1.22 9.31
CA ALA A 335 30.26 0.36 10.44
C ALA A 335 29.18 -0.61 9.98
N GLY A 336 29.08 -1.77 10.62
CA GLY A 336 27.96 -2.66 10.44
C GLY A 336 26.70 -2.11 11.09
N GLY A 337 25.57 -2.67 10.68
CA GLY A 337 24.25 -2.28 11.15
C GLY A 337 23.19 -2.44 10.08
N THR A 338 21.97 -2.05 10.42
CA THR A 338 20.84 -2.07 9.49
C THR A 338 20.73 -0.73 8.79
N TYR A 339 20.67 -0.75 7.47
CA TYR A 339 20.52 0.42 6.62
C TYR A 339 19.24 0.33 5.81
N THR A 340 18.70 1.50 5.48
CA THR A 340 17.52 1.64 4.64
C THR A 340 17.86 2.50 3.43
N LEU A 341 17.59 1.99 2.24
CA LEU A 341 17.59 2.75 1.00
C LEU A 341 16.16 3.09 0.61
N THR A 342 15.86 4.37 0.43
CA THR A 342 14.62 4.85 -0.19
C THR A 342 14.93 5.46 -1.55
N VAL A 343 14.27 4.97 -2.59
CA VAL A 343 14.33 5.53 -3.95
C VAL A 343 12.96 6.14 -4.26
N THR A 344 12.93 7.42 -4.67
CA THR A 344 11.68 8.17 -4.92
C THR A 344 11.66 8.74 -6.34
N ASP A 345 10.60 8.52 -7.09
CA ASP A 345 10.36 9.14 -8.39
C ASP A 345 10.11 10.65 -8.23
N ARG A 346 10.80 11.51 -9.01
CA ARG A 346 10.68 12.97 -8.88
C ARG A 346 9.37 13.54 -9.43
N VAL A 347 8.64 12.78 -10.26
CA VAL A 347 7.39 13.21 -10.90
C VAL A 347 6.19 12.63 -10.17
N THR A 348 6.15 11.32 -9.95
CA THR A 348 5.00 10.65 -9.32
C THR A 348 5.09 10.67 -7.79
N LEU A 349 6.26 10.95 -7.23
CA LEU A 349 6.57 10.88 -5.79
C LEU A 349 6.44 9.47 -5.18
N CYS A 350 6.18 8.46 -5.99
CA CYS A 350 6.18 7.07 -5.57
C CYS A 350 7.58 6.63 -5.18
N ASN A 351 7.67 5.90 -4.08
CA ASN A 351 8.94 5.46 -3.53
C ASN A 351 8.95 3.97 -3.22
N ARG A 352 10.12 3.36 -3.39
CA ARG A 352 10.40 2.00 -2.91
C ARG A 352 11.48 2.07 -1.86
N THR A 353 11.28 1.29 -0.80
CA THR A 353 12.19 1.22 0.33
C THR A 353 12.71 -0.20 0.49
N GLU A 354 14.01 -0.34 0.66
CA GLU A 354 14.67 -1.62 0.94
C GLU A 354 15.50 -1.51 2.22
N MET A 355 15.38 -2.52 3.09
CA MET A 355 16.20 -2.66 4.29
C MET A 355 17.17 -3.82 4.11
N PHE A 356 18.42 -3.61 4.50
CA PHE A 356 19.45 -4.63 4.45
C PHE A 356 20.42 -4.48 5.63
N ASP A 357 21.06 -5.59 6.00
CA ASP A 357 22.05 -5.62 7.07
C ASP A 357 23.46 -5.64 6.49
N VAL A 358 24.33 -4.85 7.11
CA VAL A 358 25.76 -4.85 6.85
C VAL A 358 26.44 -5.55 8.03
N ILE A 359 27.06 -6.70 7.76
CA ILE A 359 27.77 -7.50 8.75
C ILE A 359 29.23 -7.07 8.77
N GLU A 360 29.79 -6.88 9.97
CA GLU A 360 31.23 -6.62 10.12
C GLU A 360 32.01 -7.94 10.08
N SER A 361 33.09 -7.96 9.31
CA SER A 361 34.07 -9.06 9.32
C SER A 361 35.48 -8.49 9.16
N GLU A 362 36.51 -9.22 9.53
CA GLU A 362 37.91 -8.82 9.36
C GLU A 362 38.83 -10.03 9.15
N ALA A 363 40.06 -9.78 8.72
CA ALA A 363 41.06 -10.83 8.58
C ALA A 363 41.44 -11.39 9.97
N ALA A 364 41.53 -12.72 10.07
CA ALA A 364 41.91 -13.37 11.31
C ALA A 364 43.34 -12.97 11.75
N THR A 365 43.56 -12.80 13.05
CA THR A 365 44.88 -12.67 13.67
C THR A 365 45.19 -13.91 14.49
N ILE A 366 46.14 -14.72 14.02
CA ILE A 366 46.59 -15.94 14.71
C ILE A 366 48.01 -15.80 15.22
N THR A 367 48.22 -16.10 16.51
CA THR A 367 49.53 -16.11 17.17
C THR A 367 49.69 -17.39 18.00
N SER A 368 50.90 -17.63 18.53
CA SER A 368 51.16 -18.80 19.38
C SER A 368 50.33 -18.84 20.66
N GLU A 369 49.79 -17.71 21.13
CA GLU A 369 48.91 -17.65 22.31
C GLU A 369 47.51 -18.19 22.02
N HIS A 370 47.11 -18.20 20.75
CA HIS A 370 45.79 -18.69 20.31
C HIS A 370 45.79 -20.20 20.04
N VAL A 371 46.93 -20.89 20.15
CA VAL A 371 47.07 -22.29 19.75
C VAL A 371 47.59 -23.13 20.91
N ALA A 372 46.86 -24.19 21.23
CA ALA A 372 47.28 -25.24 22.14
C ALA A 372 47.77 -26.45 21.33
N VAL A 373 48.98 -26.92 21.64
CA VAL A 373 49.54 -28.14 21.05
C VAL A 373 49.62 -29.21 22.13
N ILE A 374 49.05 -30.38 21.86
CA ILE A 374 49.23 -31.58 22.66
C ILE A 374 50.22 -32.46 21.92
N ASP A 375 51.41 -32.59 22.51
CA ASP A 375 52.51 -33.41 21.99
C ASP A 375 53.21 -34.13 23.15
N GLU A 376 54.34 -34.79 22.88
CA GLU A 376 55.05 -35.54 23.92
C GLU A 376 55.77 -34.68 24.97
N THR A 377 55.70 -33.36 24.85
CA THR A 377 56.20 -32.40 25.85
C THR A 377 55.11 -31.97 26.83
N ALA A 378 53.85 -32.25 26.52
CA ALA A 378 52.72 -32.01 27.41
C ALA A 378 52.74 -32.97 28.61
N GLU A 379 52.29 -32.51 29.78
CA GLU A 379 52.17 -33.33 31.01
C GLU A 379 51.03 -34.38 30.92
N ILE A 380 50.39 -34.53 29.75
CA ILE A 380 49.27 -35.43 29.47
C ILE A 380 49.81 -36.64 28.70
N PHE A 381 49.72 -37.83 29.28
CA PHE A 381 50.19 -39.07 28.66
C PHE A 381 49.19 -39.63 27.64
N GLY A 382 49.58 -39.69 26.36
CA GLY A 382 48.85 -40.35 25.29
C GLY A 382 49.51 -40.17 23.92
N ASN A 383 49.30 -41.11 23.00
CA ASN A 383 49.90 -41.11 21.65
C ASN A 383 49.05 -40.35 20.61
N ASN A 384 48.16 -39.45 21.05
CA ASN A 384 47.27 -38.73 20.15
C ASN A 384 47.65 -37.26 20.13
N PHE A 385 48.58 -36.90 19.25
CA PHE A 385 49.01 -35.51 19.11
C PHE A 385 47.91 -34.69 18.45
N SER A 386 47.71 -33.48 18.95
CA SER A 386 46.69 -32.58 18.42
C SER A 386 47.11 -31.13 18.48
N ILE A 387 46.52 -30.35 17.57
CA ILE A 387 46.58 -28.90 17.53
C ILE A 387 45.15 -28.40 17.72
N THR A 388 44.94 -27.53 18.70
CA THR A 388 43.66 -26.89 18.96
C THR A 388 43.83 -25.39 18.87
N ILE A 389 42.99 -24.74 18.06
CA ILE A 389 42.93 -23.28 17.94
C ILE A 389 41.86 -22.77 18.90
N ASN A 390 42.15 -21.67 19.60
CA ASN A 390 41.20 -20.98 20.45
C ASN A 390 40.28 -20.11 19.60
N ASP A 391 39.14 -20.67 19.23
CA ASP A 391 38.07 -20.01 18.47
C ASP A 391 37.03 -19.31 19.39
N THR A 392 37.47 -18.79 20.54
CA THR A 392 36.57 -17.96 21.35
C THR A 392 36.25 -16.68 20.57
N PRO A 393 34.98 -16.28 20.41
CA PRO A 393 34.61 -15.10 19.64
C PRO A 393 35.41 -13.85 20.04
N GLY A 394 35.99 -13.18 19.04
CA GLY A 394 36.82 -11.98 19.21
C GLY A 394 38.30 -12.23 19.50
N ILE A 395 38.75 -13.48 19.75
CA ILE A 395 40.18 -13.78 19.96
C ILE A 395 40.97 -13.69 18.64
N LEU A 396 40.42 -14.26 17.57
CA LEU A 396 41.02 -14.21 16.25
C LEU A 396 40.63 -12.96 15.47
N GLY A 397 39.74 -12.12 16.00
CA GLY A 397 39.11 -10.99 15.30
C GLY A 397 37.59 -11.14 15.22
N ILE A 398 36.94 -10.18 14.58
CA ILE A 398 35.50 -10.13 14.32
C ILE A 398 35.24 -10.79 12.96
N GLY A 399 34.79 -12.05 12.93
CA GLY A 399 34.50 -12.75 11.67
C GLY A 399 34.02 -14.20 11.89
N ASP A 400 33.63 -14.86 10.80
CA ASP A 400 33.31 -16.30 10.78
C ASP A 400 34.43 -17.03 10.04
N TYR A 401 35.21 -17.82 10.78
CA TYR A 401 36.47 -18.39 10.29
C TYR A 401 36.36 -19.89 10.03
N GLU A 402 37.17 -20.36 9.08
CA GLU A 402 37.42 -21.78 8.83
C GLU A 402 38.92 -22.08 8.84
N TYR A 403 39.24 -23.34 9.17
CA TYR A 403 40.58 -23.76 9.58
C TYR A 403 41.12 -24.86 8.68
N ALA A 404 42.39 -24.77 8.30
CA ALA A 404 43.08 -25.85 7.59
C ALA A 404 44.48 -26.08 8.17
N LEU A 405 45.05 -27.25 7.90
CA LEU A 405 46.37 -27.64 8.39
C LEU A 405 47.22 -28.17 7.24
N LEU A 406 48.38 -27.57 7.04
CA LEU A 406 49.41 -28.03 6.10
C LEU A 406 50.57 -28.71 6.84
N ASP A 407 51.16 -29.72 6.22
CA ASP A 407 52.45 -30.29 6.64
C ASP A 407 53.63 -29.38 6.26
N GLU A 408 54.84 -29.77 6.67
CA GLU A 408 56.08 -29.04 6.37
C GLU A 408 56.40 -28.97 4.86
N GLN A 409 55.85 -29.88 4.06
CA GLN A 409 56.00 -29.90 2.60
C GLN A 409 54.92 -29.06 1.89
N GLY A 410 53.94 -28.51 2.62
CA GLY A 410 52.85 -27.69 2.12
C GLY A 410 51.65 -28.49 1.62
N ASN A 411 51.53 -29.79 1.93
CA ASN A 411 50.34 -30.58 1.60
C ASN A 411 49.28 -30.43 2.69
N PHE A 412 48.01 -30.42 2.29
CA PHE A 412 46.89 -30.45 3.23
C PHE A 412 46.85 -31.79 3.97
N VAL A 413 47.01 -31.70 5.29
CA VAL A 413 46.70 -32.79 6.24
C VAL A 413 45.22 -32.75 6.56
N TYR A 414 44.69 -31.53 6.77
CA TYR A 414 43.26 -31.25 6.89
C TYR A 414 42.93 -30.06 5.99
N GLY A 415 41.92 -30.24 5.13
CA GLY A 415 41.36 -29.14 4.33
C GLY A 415 40.62 -28.12 5.21
N TYR A 416 40.11 -27.06 4.58
CA TYR A 416 39.30 -26.07 5.29
C TYR A 416 38.04 -26.69 5.89
N GLN A 417 37.82 -26.44 7.18
CA GLN A 417 36.73 -26.97 7.98
C GLN A 417 36.39 -26.03 9.14
N ASP A 418 35.16 -26.10 9.65
CA ASP A 418 34.72 -25.32 10.82
C ASP A 418 35.34 -25.81 12.14
N THR A 419 35.90 -27.02 12.14
CA THR A 419 36.49 -27.61 13.35
C THR A 419 37.89 -27.07 13.59
N PHE A 420 38.09 -26.46 14.75
CA PHE A 420 39.35 -25.87 15.21
C PHE A 420 40.26 -26.86 15.97
N VAL A 421 40.00 -28.18 15.88
CA VAL A 421 40.81 -29.25 16.48
C VAL A 421 41.30 -30.17 15.39
N PHE A 422 42.61 -30.39 15.35
CA PHE A 422 43.27 -31.35 14.46
C PHE A 422 43.91 -32.43 15.32
N ASP A 423 43.44 -33.68 15.24
CA ASP A 423 43.97 -34.81 16.00
C ASP A 423 44.71 -35.82 15.11
N GLN A 424 45.20 -36.91 15.71
CA GLN A 424 45.92 -37.98 15.01
C GLN A 424 47.14 -37.49 14.23
N LEU A 425 47.79 -36.44 14.71
CA LEU A 425 48.96 -35.88 14.09
C LEU A 425 50.19 -36.74 14.39
N SER A 426 51.15 -36.75 13.48
CA SER A 426 52.52 -37.20 13.76
C SER A 426 53.40 -36.00 14.14
N GLY A 427 54.57 -36.25 14.73
CA GLY A 427 55.53 -35.19 15.01
C GLY A 427 56.05 -34.54 13.72
N GLY A 428 56.21 -33.22 13.76
CA GLY A 428 56.57 -32.43 12.60
C GLY A 428 56.28 -30.95 12.80
N PHE A 429 56.53 -30.15 11.76
CA PHE A 429 56.09 -28.76 11.69
C PHE A 429 54.80 -28.68 10.89
N TYR A 430 53.80 -28.01 11.45
CA TYR A 430 52.53 -27.78 10.78
C TYR A 430 52.30 -26.30 10.59
N LYS A 431 51.72 -25.93 9.44
CA LYS A 431 51.26 -24.58 9.17
C LYS A 431 49.74 -24.55 9.25
N ILE A 432 49.24 -23.86 10.27
CA ILE A 432 47.82 -23.55 10.45
C ILE A 432 47.44 -22.45 9.48
N LEU A 433 46.29 -22.59 8.83
CA LEU A 433 45.64 -21.56 8.03
C LEU A 433 44.29 -21.22 8.63
N VAL A 434 44.00 -19.92 8.75
CA VAL A 434 42.69 -19.40 9.18
C VAL A 434 42.19 -18.46 8.09
N ARG A 435 41.01 -18.76 7.54
CA ARG A 435 40.39 -18.03 6.43
C ARG A 435 39.05 -17.46 6.89
N ASP A 436 38.77 -16.20 6.57
CA ASP A 436 37.45 -15.59 6.81
C ASP A 436 36.46 -16.02 5.70
N LYS A 437 35.31 -16.58 6.09
CA LYS A 437 34.29 -17.07 5.16
C LYS A 437 33.59 -15.94 4.40
N ASN A 438 33.58 -14.74 4.98
CA ASN A 438 33.03 -13.55 4.35
C ASN A 438 34.02 -12.88 3.37
N GLY A 439 35.23 -13.44 3.22
CA GLY A 439 36.21 -13.00 2.23
C GLY A 439 37.01 -11.76 2.62
N CYS A 440 37.04 -11.38 3.91
CA CYS A 440 37.76 -10.21 4.39
C CYS A 440 39.26 -10.43 4.63
N ASP A 441 39.81 -11.57 4.21
CA ASP A 441 41.25 -11.83 4.26
C ASP A 441 42.05 -10.81 3.44
N GLU A 442 43.19 -10.38 3.97
CA GLU A 442 44.05 -9.39 3.32
C GLU A 442 44.53 -9.91 1.95
N ASN A 443 44.04 -9.30 0.86
CA ASN A 443 44.28 -9.73 -0.52
C ASN A 443 43.88 -11.20 -0.80
N GLY A 444 42.92 -11.74 -0.04
CA GLY A 444 42.50 -13.14 -0.13
C GLY A 444 43.55 -14.13 0.39
N ILE A 445 44.49 -13.67 1.21
CA ILE A 445 45.54 -14.50 1.81
C ILE A 445 45.14 -14.86 3.26
N PRO A 446 44.91 -16.14 3.56
CA PRO A 446 44.57 -16.59 4.91
C PRO A 446 45.69 -16.28 5.91
N ALA A 447 45.30 -15.94 7.13
CA ALA A 447 46.23 -15.83 8.24
C ALA A 447 46.90 -17.19 8.51
N SER A 448 48.18 -17.19 8.89
CA SER A 448 48.89 -18.45 9.10
C SER A 448 49.93 -18.42 10.21
N LEU A 449 50.09 -19.58 10.85
CA LEU A 449 51.05 -19.78 11.94
C LEU A 449 51.72 -21.15 11.81
N VAL A 450 53.05 -21.19 11.95
CA VAL A 450 53.80 -22.45 11.98
C VAL A 450 54.02 -22.89 13.43
N VAL A 451 53.58 -24.09 13.77
CA VAL A 451 53.71 -24.69 15.10
C VAL A 451 54.45 -26.03 15.06
N PRO A 452 55.36 -26.30 16.02
CA PRO A 452 55.97 -27.61 16.19
C PRO A 452 55.03 -28.56 16.95
N VAL A 453 54.96 -29.82 16.51
CA VAL A 453 54.41 -30.95 17.27
C VAL A 453 55.57 -31.90 17.56
N VAL A 454 55.99 -31.97 18.83
CA VAL A 454 57.18 -32.74 19.20
C VAL A 454 56.85 -34.22 19.42
N GLU A 455 57.50 -35.08 18.65
CA GLU A 455 57.46 -36.55 18.80
C GLU A 455 58.87 -37.07 19.07
N PHE A 456 58.97 -38.03 19.99
CA PHE A 456 60.18 -38.78 20.30
C PHE A 456 60.01 -40.20 19.76
N PRO A 457 60.50 -40.54 18.56
CA PRO A 457 60.19 -41.82 17.93
C PRO A 457 60.60 -43.02 18.80
N ASP A 458 59.69 -43.97 19.01
CA ASP A 458 59.97 -45.16 19.83
C ASP A 458 60.92 -46.15 19.14
N PHE A 459 61.06 -46.07 17.81
CA PHE A 459 61.93 -46.97 17.05
C PHE A 459 62.43 -46.36 15.74
N PHE A 460 63.47 -46.97 15.16
CA PHE A 460 63.94 -46.68 13.82
C PHE A 460 64.55 -47.94 13.16
N THR A 461 64.59 -47.97 11.83
CA THR A 461 64.99 -49.11 10.99
C THR A 461 66.09 -48.72 10.00
N PRO A 462 67.38 -48.71 10.41
CA PRO A 462 68.48 -48.32 9.55
C PRO A 462 68.81 -49.39 8.50
N ASN A 463 68.02 -49.44 7.41
CA ASN A 463 68.08 -50.43 6.33
C ASN A 463 68.37 -49.81 4.94
N GLY A 464 68.36 -48.49 4.82
CA GLY A 464 68.66 -47.74 3.60
C GLY A 464 67.48 -47.61 2.63
N ASP A 465 66.24 -47.78 3.10
CA ASP A 465 65.03 -47.58 2.27
C ASP A 465 64.49 -46.14 2.29
N GLY A 466 65.13 -45.26 3.06
CA GLY A 466 64.76 -43.86 3.23
C GLY A 466 63.68 -43.61 4.28
N VAL A 467 63.12 -44.65 4.91
CA VAL A 467 62.04 -44.55 5.90
C VAL A 467 62.56 -44.98 7.28
N ASN A 468 62.53 -44.05 8.25
CA ASN A 468 63.03 -44.29 9.61
C ASN A 468 64.48 -44.81 9.64
N ASP A 469 65.32 -44.42 8.68
CA ASP A 469 66.71 -44.88 8.59
C ASP A 469 67.62 -44.29 9.67
N THR A 470 67.27 -43.10 10.16
CA THR A 470 67.92 -42.44 11.27
C THR A 470 66.92 -42.15 12.37
N TRP A 471 67.41 -42.11 13.60
CA TRP A 471 66.64 -41.67 14.74
C TRP A 471 66.94 -40.20 15.02
N ASN A 472 65.92 -39.35 14.91
CA ASN A 472 65.97 -37.95 15.32
C ASN A 472 64.61 -37.53 15.91
N LEU A 473 64.59 -36.43 16.65
CA LEU A 473 63.36 -35.85 17.17
C LEU A 473 62.58 -35.14 16.05
N LYS A 474 61.27 -35.38 15.97
CA LYS A 474 60.41 -34.68 15.01
C LYS A 474 59.78 -33.45 15.65
N GLY A 475 59.43 -32.45 14.83
CA GLY A 475 58.91 -31.16 15.30
C GLY A 475 59.89 -30.36 16.14
N THR A 476 61.19 -30.62 15.97
CA THR A 476 62.25 -29.90 16.68
C THR A 476 63.32 -29.44 15.68
N ASN A 477 63.84 -28.24 15.87
CA ASN A 477 64.99 -27.73 15.13
C ASN A 477 65.70 -26.65 15.97
N SER A 478 66.85 -26.16 15.48
CA SER A 478 67.63 -25.12 16.16
C SER A 478 66.93 -23.77 16.31
N ASN A 479 65.90 -23.46 15.51
CA ASN A 479 65.14 -22.22 15.62
C ASN A 479 64.15 -22.27 16.79
N TYR A 480 63.55 -23.43 17.05
CA TYR A 480 62.62 -23.62 18.18
C TYR A 480 63.32 -24.07 19.47
N TYR A 481 64.45 -24.79 19.34
CA TYR A 481 65.25 -25.31 20.44
C TYR A 481 66.74 -25.03 20.21
N PRO A 482 67.21 -23.79 20.45
CA PRO A 482 68.58 -23.35 20.14
C PRO A 482 69.65 -24.03 21.01
N SER A 483 69.26 -24.65 22.12
CA SER A 483 70.15 -25.44 22.97
C SER A 483 69.51 -26.79 23.26
N SER A 484 70.18 -27.86 22.84
CA SER A 484 69.75 -29.25 23.04
C SER A 484 70.91 -30.15 23.46
N GLU A 485 70.62 -31.09 24.36
CA GLU A 485 71.53 -32.16 24.76
C GLU A 485 70.80 -33.50 24.60
N ILE A 486 71.14 -34.24 23.54
CA ILE A 486 70.51 -35.53 23.23
C ILE A 486 71.59 -36.61 23.21
N TYR A 487 71.51 -37.55 24.14
CA TYR A 487 72.47 -38.65 24.28
C TYR A 487 71.76 -39.99 24.21
N ILE A 488 72.34 -40.92 23.46
CA ILE A 488 71.89 -42.31 23.35
C ILE A 488 72.90 -43.20 24.06
N TYR A 489 72.40 -44.14 24.85
CA TYR A 489 73.15 -45.04 25.71
C TYR A 489 72.86 -46.51 25.36
N ASN A 490 73.86 -47.37 25.53
CA ASN A 490 73.64 -48.82 25.55
C ASN A 490 73.11 -49.29 26.91
N ARG A 491 72.76 -50.58 27.01
CA ARG A 491 72.28 -51.24 28.25
C ARG A 491 73.20 -51.17 29.48
N PHE A 492 74.43 -50.70 29.31
CA PHE A 492 75.40 -50.52 30.38
C PHE A 492 75.59 -49.05 30.77
N GLY A 493 74.77 -48.13 30.23
CA GLY A 493 74.86 -46.69 30.51
C GLY A 493 76.02 -45.98 29.81
N LYS A 494 76.64 -46.61 28.81
CA LYS A 494 77.70 -45.96 28.00
C LYS A 494 77.07 -45.17 26.87
N VAL A 495 77.44 -43.88 26.73
CA VAL A 495 77.08 -43.04 25.58
C VAL A 495 77.63 -43.66 24.30
N ILE A 496 76.74 -43.93 23.36
CA ILE A 496 77.04 -44.48 22.04
C ILE A 496 76.74 -43.51 20.91
N ALA A 497 75.89 -42.50 21.14
CA ALA A 497 75.70 -41.42 20.19
C ALA A 497 75.33 -40.12 20.92
N LYS A 498 75.67 -39.01 20.30
CA LYS A 498 75.13 -37.68 20.60
C LYS A 498 74.40 -37.24 19.34
N VAL A 499 73.14 -36.84 19.47
CA VAL A 499 72.32 -36.35 18.35
C VAL A 499 72.29 -34.83 18.39
N ASP A 500 72.46 -34.23 17.21
CA ASP A 500 72.30 -32.79 17.00
C ASP A 500 71.04 -32.56 16.16
N LEU A 501 70.20 -31.60 16.58
CA LEU A 501 68.97 -31.24 15.88
C LEU A 501 69.23 -30.62 14.49
N SER A 502 70.47 -30.20 14.20
CA SER A 502 70.89 -29.70 12.89
C SER A 502 71.38 -30.79 11.94
N GLU A 503 71.54 -32.03 12.41
CA GLU A 503 72.02 -33.17 11.63
C GLU A 503 70.89 -34.19 11.34
N GLN A 504 71.17 -35.18 10.49
CA GLN A 504 70.18 -36.20 10.08
C GLN A 504 69.75 -37.17 11.20
N GLY A 505 70.36 -37.10 12.38
CA GLY A 505 70.09 -38.02 13.49
C GLY A 505 71.06 -39.20 13.55
N TRP A 506 70.73 -40.19 14.38
CA TRP A 506 71.55 -41.36 14.60
C TRP A 506 71.18 -42.54 13.69
N ASP A 507 72.14 -43.05 12.93
CA ASP A 507 71.98 -44.16 11.97
C ASP A 507 72.14 -45.57 12.59
N GLY A 508 72.25 -45.65 13.92
CA GLY A 508 72.45 -46.92 14.61
C GLY A 508 73.85 -47.48 14.49
N THR A 509 74.85 -46.64 14.25
CA THR A 509 76.28 -47.01 14.28
C THR A 509 77.00 -46.43 15.50
N TYR A 510 78.08 -47.10 15.93
CA TYR A 510 78.99 -46.59 16.94
C TYR A 510 80.43 -46.85 16.51
N ASN A 511 81.24 -45.79 16.41
CA ASN A 511 82.62 -45.84 15.90
C ASN A 511 82.73 -46.56 14.54
N GLY A 512 81.78 -46.29 13.64
CA GLY A 512 81.72 -46.88 12.29
C GLY A 512 81.26 -48.34 12.24
N LYS A 513 80.87 -48.95 13.38
CA LYS A 513 80.33 -50.31 13.43
C LYS A 513 78.81 -50.28 13.62
N ARG A 514 78.11 -51.12 12.87
CA ARG A 514 76.66 -51.33 13.04
C ARG A 514 76.38 -51.97 14.40
N LEU A 515 75.46 -51.37 15.13
CA LEU A 515 74.99 -51.90 16.40
C LEU A 515 73.86 -52.92 16.20
N PRO A 516 73.71 -53.90 17.12
CA PRO A 516 72.68 -54.92 17.04
C PRO A 516 71.28 -54.33 17.23
N SER A 517 70.28 -55.06 16.78
CA SER A 517 68.89 -54.78 17.14
C SER A 517 68.66 -55.05 18.61
N ASP A 518 68.41 -53.98 19.34
CA ASP A 518 68.27 -53.97 20.79
C ASP A 518 67.55 -52.67 21.19
N ASP A 519 67.17 -52.60 22.45
CA ASP A 519 66.69 -51.36 23.05
C ASP A 519 67.88 -50.52 23.50
N TYR A 520 67.79 -49.22 23.22
CA TYR A 520 68.74 -48.20 23.63
C TYR A 520 68.04 -47.18 24.50
N TRP A 521 68.79 -46.53 25.39
CA TRP A 521 68.22 -45.51 26.28
C TRP A 521 68.58 -44.13 25.77
N VAL A 522 67.64 -43.20 25.86
CA VAL A 522 67.86 -41.81 25.47
C VAL A 522 67.68 -40.89 26.65
N SER A 523 68.56 -39.89 26.76
CA SER A 523 68.39 -38.72 27.61
C SER A 523 68.33 -37.48 26.73
N ILE A 524 67.25 -36.72 26.88
CA ILE A 524 66.95 -35.53 26.09
C ILE A 524 66.74 -34.36 27.04
N LYS A 525 67.42 -33.26 26.73
CA LYS A 525 67.19 -31.95 27.30
C LYS A 525 67.01 -30.95 26.16
N LEU A 526 65.84 -30.36 26.04
CA LEU A 526 65.54 -29.32 25.06
C LEU A 526 65.26 -28.01 25.78
N VAL A 527 65.99 -26.95 25.42
CA VAL A 527 65.75 -25.59 25.89
C VAL A 527 65.02 -24.83 24.79
N PRO A 528 63.73 -24.50 24.96
CA PRO A 528 62.98 -23.74 23.96
C PRO A 528 63.57 -22.35 23.73
N PHE A 529 63.42 -21.82 22.52
CA PHE A 529 63.71 -20.41 22.21
C PHE A 529 62.73 -19.47 22.96
N ASP A 530 61.47 -19.89 23.06
CA ASP A 530 60.44 -19.23 23.84
C ASP A 530 60.71 -19.40 25.34
N THR A 531 61.18 -18.32 25.98
CA THR A 531 61.55 -18.33 27.41
C THR A 531 60.35 -18.49 28.35
N THR A 532 59.11 -18.42 27.85
CA THR A 532 57.91 -18.69 28.65
C THR A 532 57.66 -20.19 28.81
N LYS A 533 58.22 -21.02 27.92
CA LYS A 533 58.10 -22.49 27.97
C LYS A 533 59.18 -23.09 28.87
N LYS A 534 58.81 -24.15 29.61
CA LYS A 534 59.73 -24.88 30.48
C LYS A 534 60.76 -25.65 29.65
N THR A 535 61.98 -25.81 30.19
CA THR A 535 62.95 -26.77 29.64
C THR A 535 62.39 -28.18 29.72
N ILE A 536 62.43 -28.90 28.60
CA ILE A 536 61.90 -30.26 28.49
C ILE A 536 63.03 -31.22 28.85
N PHE A 537 62.77 -32.09 29.83
CA PHE A 537 63.64 -33.21 30.17
C PHE A 537 62.88 -34.50 29.92
N LYS A 538 63.41 -35.35 29.04
CA LYS A 538 62.81 -36.65 28.76
C LYS A 538 63.88 -37.73 28.79
N THR A 539 63.55 -38.83 29.44
CA THR A 539 64.33 -40.06 29.42
C THR A 539 63.44 -41.20 28.99
N GLY A 540 63.93 -42.08 28.14
CA GLY A 540 63.15 -43.20 27.64
C GLY A 540 64.02 -44.26 27.00
N ASN A 541 63.38 -45.23 26.38
CA ASN A 541 64.02 -46.21 25.51
C ASN A 541 63.57 -46.01 24.06
N LEU A 542 64.43 -46.35 23.12
CA LEU A 542 64.12 -46.45 21.70
C LEU A 542 64.63 -47.79 21.16
N SER A 543 63.89 -48.39 20.25
CA SER A 543 64.25 -49.68 19.64
C SER A 543 64.98 -49.46 18.32
N LEU A 544 66.18 -50.03 18.18
CA LEU A 544 66.84 -50.13 16.88
C LEU A 544 66.43 -51.47 16.26
N ILE A 545 65.72 -51.44 15.13
CA ILE A 545 65.22 -52.66 14.49
C ILE A 545 65.95 -52.86 13.15
N ARG A 546 66.65 -53.98 12.98
CA ARG A 546 67.25 -54.39 11.70
C ARG A 546 66.48 -55.60 11.20
N LYS A 547 66.11 -55.55 9.92
CA LYS A 547 65.58 -56.71 9.20
C LYS A 547 66.71 -57.54 8.61
#